data_AF-A0A526YC72-F1
#
_entry.id   AF-A0A526YC72-F1
#
_cell.length_a   1.000
_cell.length_b   1.000
_cell.length_c   1.000
_cell.angle_alpha   90.00
_cell.angle_beta   90.00
_cell.angle_gamma   90.00
#
_symmetry.space_group_name_H-M   'P 1'
#
loop_
_entity.id
_entity.type
_entity.pdbx_description
1 polymer ?
#
loop_
_entity_poly.entity_id
_entity_poly.type
_entity_poly.pdbx_seq_one_letter_code
_entity_poly.pdbx_strand_id
1 'polypeptide(L)'
;LNPDQGFAKCARIVGEVMGKFHPHGDQSIYDALVRLAQDFSMRYPLVDGQGNFGNIDGDNAAAMRYTEARMTDVATELLSGITENAVDYRPTYNEEDEEPVVLPGAFPNLLANGSSGIAVGMATSIPPHNA
;
A
#
# COMPACT_ATOMS: atom_id res chain seq x y z
N LEU A 1 -4.77 5.43 10.36
CA LEU A 1 -5.05 5.82 8.95
C LEU A 1 -6.45 5.34 8.55
N ASN A 2 -7.39 5.29 9.50
CA ASN A 2 -8.70 4.69 9.23
C ASN A 2 -9.49 5.58 8.26
N PRO A 3 -10.37 5.00 7.43
CA PRO A 3 -11.21 5.78 6.51
C PRO A 3 -12.04 6.87 7.22
N ASP A 4 -12.43 6.67 8.47
CA ASP A 4 -13.19 7.66 9.25
C ASP A 4 -12.33 8.78 9.85
N GLN A 5 -11.00 8.69 9.73
CA GLN A 5 -10.06 9.69 10.22
C GLN A 5 -9.68 10.68 9.11
N GLY A 6 -9.16 11.84 9.53
CA GLY A 6 -8.57 12.80 8.62
C GLY A 6 -7.34 12.22 7.90
N PHE A 7 -7.03 12.79 6.73
CA PHE A 7 -5.85 12.40 5.97
C PHE A 7 -4.56 12.70 6.73
N ALA A 8 -3.53 11.88 6.51
CA ALA A 8 -2.19 12.10 7.05
C ALA A 8 -1.23 12.46 5.93
N LYS A 9 -0.30 13.38 6.19
CA LYS A 9 0.77 13.71 5.24
C LYS A 9 1.53 12.45 4.80
N CYS A 10 1.70 12.26 3.48
CA CYS A 10 2.42 11.12 2.93
C CYS A 10 3.86 11.05 3.45
N ALA A 11 4.51 12.21 3.66
CA ALA A 11 5.84 12.29 4.27
C ALA A 11 5.92 11.62 5.66
N ARG A 12 4.86 11.70 6.47
CA ARG A 12 4.80 11.04 7.79
C ARG A 12 4.73 9.52 7.63
N ILE A 13 3.89 9.04 6.70
CA ILE A 13 3.68 7.62 6.43
C ILE A 13 4.97 7.00 5.88
N VAL A 14 5.60 7.66 4.89
CA VAL A 14 6.86 7.21 4.28
C VAL A 14 7.98 7.13 5.34
N GLY A 15 8.12 8.16 6.17
CA GLY A 15 9.13 8.17 7.24
C GLY A 15 8.93 7.05 8.27
N GLU A 16 7.69 6.75 8.64
CA GLU A 16 7.38 5.65 9.57
C GLU A 16 7.70 4.28 8.96
N VAL A 17 7.30 4.04 7.71
CA VAL A 17 7.62 2.78 7.01
C VAL A 17 9.12 2.60 6.83
N MET A 18 9.82 3.67 6.46
CA MET A 18 11.27 3.65 6.26
C MET A 18 12.02 3.35 7.56
N GLY A 19 11.57 3.93 8.68
CA GLY A 19 12.21 3.77 9.97
C GLY A 19 11.99 2.40 10.62
N LYS A 20 10.81 1.78 10.43
CA LYS A 20 10.42 0.56 11.14
C LYS A 20 10.48 -0.72 10.30
N PHE A 21 10.13 -0.65 9.02
CA PHE A 21 9.84 -1.84 8.21
C PHE A 21 10.73 -1.97 6.96
N HIS A 22 11.09 -0.86 6.32
CA HIS A 22 11.77 -0.87 5.03
C HIS A 22 12.95 0.12 4.97
N PRO A 23 14.15 -0.25 5.47
CA PRO A 23 15.32 0.65 5.59
C PRO A 23 16.05 0.86 4.25
N HIS A 24 15.29 1.09 3.19
CA HIS A 24 15.78 1.43 1.85
C HIS A 24 15.27 2.83 1.46
N GLY A 25 15.64 3.31 0.27
CA GLY A 25 15.32 4.67 -0.18
C GLY A 25 13.81 4.99 -0.10
N ASP A 26 13.49 6.23 0.28
CA ASP A 26 12.12 6.73 0.45
C ASP A 26 11.26 6.63 -0.82
N GLN A 27 11.90 6.70 -1.98
CA GLN A 27 11.25 6.70 -3.28
C GLN A 27 10.41 5.45 -3.51
N SER A 28 10.90 4.24 -3.21
CA SER A 28 10.13 3.00 -3.45
C SER A 28 8.87 2.95 -2.60
N ILE A 29 8.94 3.47 -1.37
CA ILE A 29 7.81 3.54 -0.43
C ILE A 29 6.77 4.52 -0.95
N TYR A 30 7.21 5.71 -1.38
CA TYR A 30 6.29 6.72 -1.89
C TYR A 30 5.67 6.31 -3.23
N ASP A 31 6.44 5.73 -4.15
CA ASP A 31 5.94 5.22 -5.43
C ASP A 31 4.89 4.12 -5.22
N ALA A 32 5.10 3.23 -4.24
CA ALA A 32 4.11 2.23 -3.86
C ALA A 32 2.83 2.88 -3.32
N LEU A 33 2.94 3.84 -2.40
CA LEU A 33 1.80 4.57 -1.85
C LEU A 33 1.01 5.28 -2.96
N VAL A 34 1.71 5.98 -3.86
CA VAL A 34 1.10 6.69 -4.99
C VAL A 34 0.36 5.71 -5.90
N ARG A 35 0.98 4.60 -6.28
CA ARG A 35 0.35 3.59 -7.13
C ARG A 35 -0.92 3.00 -6.50
N LEU A 36 -0.92 2.77 -5.19
CA LEU A 36 -2.07 2.24 -4.45
C LEU A 36 -3.24 3.22 -4.35
N ALA A 37 -3.02 4.51 -4.64
CA ALA A 37 -4.02 5.57 -4.63
C ALA A 37 -4.62 5.89 -6.02
N GLN A 38 -3.98 5.42 -7.09
CA GLN A 38 -4.39 5.72 -8.47
C GLN A 38 -5.49 4.76 -8.94
N ASP A 39 -6.69 5.27 -9.19
CA ASP A 39 -7.85 4.53 -9.71
C ASP A 39 -7.65 4.01 -11.14
N PHE A 40 -6.82 4.67 -11.94
CA PHE A 40 -6.40 4.20 -13.26
C PHE A 40 -5.32 3.12 -13.22
N SER A 41 -4.66 2.91 -12.06
CA SER A 41 -3.64 1.86 -11.87
C SER A 41 -4.18 0.63 -11.15
N MET A 42 -5.20 0.79 -10.30
CA MET A 42 -5.75 -0.24 -9.42
C MET A 42 -7.27 -0.30 -9.57
N ARG A 43 -7.84 -1.49 -9.81
CA ARG A 43 -9.30 -1.66 -9.93
C ARG A 43 -10.02 -1.33 -8.64
N TYR A 44 -9.42 -1.70 -7.50
CA TYR A 44 -9.89 -1.41 -6.15
C TYR A 44 -8.73 -0.75 -5.36
N PRO A 45 -8.64 0.60 -5.36
CA PRO A 45 -7.58 1.31 -4.65
C PRO A 45 -7.52 0.96 -3.16
N LEU A 46 -6.31 0.87 -2.61
CA LEU A 46 -6.07 0.57 -1.20
C LEU A 46 -5.73 1.82 -0.39
N VAL A 47 -5.36 2.91 -1.08
CA VAL A 47 -5.09 4.22 -0.48
C VAL A 47 -6.10 5.22 -1.02
N ASP A 48 -6.70 6.00 -0.13
CA ASP A 48 -7.45 7.21 -0.47
C ASP A 48 -6.48 8.39 -0.36
N GLY A 49 -6.17 9.01 -1.50
CA GLY A 49 -5.18 10.07 -1.63
C GLY A 49 -5.82 11.45 -1.80
N GLN A 50 -5.32 12.45 -1.07
CA GLN A 50 -5.67 13.85 -1.23
C GLN A 50 -4.47 14.66 -1.77
N GLY A 51 -4.65 15.33 -2.91
CA GLY A 51 -3.61 16.09 -3.60
C GLY A 51 -3.36 15.56 -5.02
N ASN A 52 -2.23 15.91 -5.62
CA ASN A 52 -1.86 15.42 -6.94
C ASN A 52 -1.09 14.09 -6.85
N PHE A 53 -1.75 12.99 -7.24
CA PHE A 53 -1.21 11.63 -7.32
C PHE A 53 -0.85 11.20 -8.75
N GLY A 54 -0.69 12.16 -9.66
CA GLY A 54 -0.45 11.94 -11.08
C GLY A 54 -1.72 11.65 -11.87
N ASN A 55 -1.57 11.43 -13.18
CA ASN A 55 -2.69 11.17 -14.07
C ASN A 55 -2.30 10.22 -15.22
N ILE A 56 -3.30 9.84 -16.02
CA ILE A 56 -3.12 8.95 -17.18
C ILE A 56 -2.34 9.59 -18.33
N ASP A 57 -2.25 10.92 -18.37
CA ASP A 57 -1.53 11.68 -19.39
C ASP A 57 -0.01 11.69 -19.16
N GLY A 58 0.45 11.14 -18.03
CA GLY A 58 1.87 10.97 -17.70
C GLY A 58 2.42 12.04 -16.76
N ASP A 59 1.57 12.89 -16.18
CA ASP A 59 2.02 13.81 -15.13
C ASP A 59 2.38 13.02 -13.87
N ASN A 60 3.56 13.31 -13.33
CA ASN A 60 4.03 12.70 -12.09
C ASN A 60 3.23 13.22 -10.88
N ALA A 61 3.15 12.38 -9.85
CA ALA A 61 2.62 12.81 -8.55
C ALA A 61 3.44 13.95 -7.96
N ALA A 62 2.78 14.81 -7.18
CA ALA A 62 3.48 15.82 -6.39
C ALA A 62 4.35 15.16 -5.32
N ALA A 63 5.32 15.89 -4.78
CA ALA A 63 6.16 15.39 -3.70
C ALA A 63 5.34 15.07 -2.43
N MET A 64 5.79 14.08 -1.64
CA MET A 64 5.11 13.55 -0.45
C MET A 64 4.77 14.57 0.66
N ARG A 65 5.35 15.78 0.61
CA ARG A 65 5.02 16.90 1.51
C ARG A 65 3.73 17.64 1.12
N TYR A 66 3.29 17.49 -0.12
CA TYR A 66 2.11 18.14 -0.69
C TYR A 66 0.91 17.20 -0.84
N THR A 67 1.10 15.90 -0.61
CA THR A 67 0.06 14.89 -0.67
C THR A 67 -0.27 14.36 0.72
N GLU A 68 -1.49 13.90 0.88
CA GLU A 68 -1.99 13.25 2.08
C GLU A 68 -2.70 11.95 1.71
N ALA A 69 -2.76 11.01 2.64
CA ALA A 69 -3.32 9.69 2.40
C ALA A 69 -3.98 9.12 3.67
N ARG A 70 -4.96 8.24 3.45
CA ARG A 70 -5.54 7.32 4.42
C ARG A 70 -5.90 6.00 3.73
N MET A 71 -6.37 5.01 4.48
CA MET A 71 -6.81 3.73 3.91
C MET A 71 -8.19 3.88 3.25
N THR A 72 -8.46 3.07 2.23
CA THR A 72 -9.83 2.83 1.73
C THR A 72 -10.55 1.78 2.58
N ASP A 73 -11.86 1.63 2.38
CA ASP A 73 -12.63 0.54 3.01
C ASP A 73 -12.12 -0.84 2.56
N VAL A 74 -11.70 -0.98 1.29
CA VAL A 74 -11.10 -2.21 0.76
C VAL A 74 -9.82 -2.58 1.49
N ALA A 75 -8.97 -1.60 1.79
CA ALA A 75 -7.77 -1.83 2.60
C ALA A 75 -8.10 -2.23 4.04
N THR A 76 -9.20 -1.71 4.60
CA THR A 76 -9.67 -2.11 5.93
C THR A 76 -10.10 -3.57 5.96
N GLU A 77 -10.77 -4.06 4.92
CA GLU A 77 -11.13 -5.48 4.80
C GLU A 77 -9.89 -6.40 4.72
N LEU A 78 -8.80 -5.96 4.09
CA LEU A 78 -7.54 -6.72 4.08
C LEU A 78 -6.93 -6.89 5.48
N LEU A 79 -7.17 -5.93 6.37
CA LEU A 79 -6.66 -5.89 7.73
C LEU A 79 -7.69 -6.42 8.76
N SER A 80 -8.88 -6.83 8.33
CA SER A 80 -9.93 -7.30 9.22
C SER A 80 -9.46 -8.50 10.04
N GLY A 81 -9.56 -8.41 11.37
CA GLY A 81 -9.09 -9.44 12.30
C GLY A 81 -7.57 -9.49 12.54
N ILE A 82 -6.78 -8.51 12.05
CA ILE A 82 -5.31 -8.53 12.19
C ILE A 82 -4.81 -8.53 13.65
N THR A 83 -5.63 -8.02 14.58
CA THR A 83 -5.35 -8.00 16.03
C THR A 83 -5.89 -9.22 16.78
N GLU A 84 -6.51 -10.16 16.08
CA GLU A 84 -7.18 -11.34 16.66
C GLU A 84 -6.34 -12.61 16.53
N ASN A 85 -5.00 -12.46 16.45
CA ASN A 85 -4.06 -13.58 16.23
C ASN A 85 -4.39 -14.40 14.97
N ALA A 86 -4.86 -13.71 13.91
CA ALA A 86 -5.29 -14.34 12.67
C ALA A 86 -4.13 -14.80 11.76
N VAL A 87 -2.94 -14.24 11.95
CA VAL A 87 -1.75 -14.48 11.11
C VAL A 87 -0.49 -14.48 11.98
N ASP A 88 0.55 -15.17 11.51
CA ASP A 88 1.86 -15.14 12.15
C ASP A 88 2.54 -13.79 11.94
N TYR A 89 3.28 -13.36 12.96
CA TYR A 89 4.14 -12.19 12.92
C TYR A 89 5.60 -12.63 12.94
N ARG A 90 6.48 -11.75 12.45
CA ARG A 90 7.92 -11.90 12.55
C ARG A 90 8.55 -10.59 13.05
N PRO A 91 9.73 -10.63 13.67
CA PRO A 91 10.48 -9.43 13.99
C PRO A 91 10.79 -8.59 12.74
N THR A 92 10.81 -7.27 12.88
CA THR A 92 11.30 -6.33 11.86
C THR A 92 12.81 -6.48 11.63
N TYR A 93 13.36 -5.78 10.62
CA TYR A 93 14.78 -5.89 10.24
C TYR A 93 15.79 -5.58 11.37
N ASN A 94 15.38 -4.78 12.36
CA ASN A 94 16.16 -4.38 13.52
C ASN A 94 15.71 -5.09 14.82
N GLU A 95 14.73 -6.00 14.73
CA GLU A 95 14.18 -6.76 15.86
C GLU A 95 13.55 -5.90 16.98
N GLU A 96 13.23 -4.63 16.71
CA GLU A 96 12.62 -3.71 17.69
C GLU A 96 11.09 -3.74 17.69
N ASP A 97 10.47 -4.19 16.58
CA ASP A 97 9.03 -4.30 16.37
C ASP A 97 8.69 -5.65 15.72
N GLU A 98 7.40 -5.93 15.53
CA GLU A 98 6.91 -7.09 14.78
C GLU A 98 6.07 -6.65 13.56
N GLU A 99 6.10 -7.44 12.48
CA GLU A 99 5.30 -7.24 11.28
C GLU A 99 4.58 -8.54 10.86
N PRO A 100 3.36 -8.46 10.31
CA PRO A 100 2.63 -9.62 9.85
C PRO A 100 3.31 -10.25 8.62
N VAL A 101 3.43 -11.58 8.58
CA VAL A 101 4.02 -12.28 7.42
C VAL A 101 3.10 -12.23 6.20
N VAL A 102 1.78 -12.23 6.44
CA VAL A 102 0.70 -12.07 5.46
C VAL A 102 -0.42 -11.24 6.08
N LEU A 103 -1.26 -10.61 5.25
CA LEU A 103 -2.48 -9.95 5.74
C LEU A 103 -3.62 -10.97 5.89
N PRO A 104 -4.57 -10.78 6.82
CA PRO A 104 -5.75 -11.65 6.97
C PRO A 104 -6.52 -11.88 5.65
N GLY A 105 -6.64 -10.83 4.81
CA GLY A 105 -7.03 -11.02 3.41
C GLY A 105 -8.51 -11.35 3.18
N ALA A 106 -9.42 -10.75 3.95
CA ALA A 106 -10.88 -10.97 3.77
C ALA A 106 -11.41 -10.48 2.40
N PHE A 107 -10.60 -9.73 1.65
CA PHE A 107 -10.82 -9.37 0.26
C PHE A 107 -9.81 -10.10 -0.67
N PRO A 108 -10.25 -10.70 -1.80
CA PRO A 108 -9.37 -11.49 -2.68
C PRO A 108 -8.45 -10.61 -3.56
N ASN A 109 -7.56 -9.85 -2.93
CA ASN A 109 -6.78 -8.77 -3.55
C ASN A 109 -5.95 -9.23 -4.76
N LEU A 110 -5.35 -10.43 -4.71
CA LEU A 110 -4.53 -10.93 -5.82
C LEU A 110 -5.34 -11.07 -7.12
N LEU A 111 -6.59 -11.54 -7.03
CA LEU A 111 -7.46 -11.67 -8.19
C LEU A 111 -8.14 -10.35 -8.55
N ALA A 112 -8.57 -9.59 -7.53
CA ALA A 112 -9.31 -8.35 -7.73
C ALA A 112 -8.44 -7.22 -8.32
N ASN A 113 -7.20 -7.08 -7.84
CA ASN A 113 -6.27 -6.04 -8.29
C ASN A 113 -5.17 -6.56 -9.23
N GLY A 114 -4.91 -7.86 -9.27
CA GLY A 114 -3.86 -8.43 -10.11
C GLY A 114 -2.45 -8.14 -9.57
N SER A 115 -1.45 -8.47 -10.38
CA SER A 115 -0.04 -8.16 -10.10
C SER A 115 0.81 -8.33 -11.34
N SER A 116 1.86 -7.53 -11.48
CA SER A 116 2.86 -7.64 -12.54
C SER A 116 4.24 -7.51 -11.94
N GLY A 117 5.16 -8.38 -12.33
CA GLY A 117 6.53 -8.34 -11.81
C GLY A 117 7.47 -9.18 -12.64
N ILE A 118 8.75 -8.79 -12.61
CA ILE A 118 9.84 -9.52 -13.24
C ILE A 118 10.87 -9.88 -12.17
N ALA A 119 11.31 -11.13 -12.20
CA ALA A 119 12.40 -11.63 -11.39
C ALA A 119 13.49 -12.20 -12.32
N VAL A 120 14.65 -12.55 -11.77
CA VAL A 120 15.71 -13.19 -12.56
C VAL A 120 15.18 -14.53 -13.10
N GLY A 121 14.94 -14.60 -14.41
CA GLY A 121 14.48 -15.81 -15.10
C GLY A 121 12.98 -16.10 -15.05
N MET A 122 12.15 -15.24 -14.44
CA MET A 122 10.69 -15.41 -14.37
C MET A 122 9.96 -14.08 -14.53
N ALA A 123 8.72 -14.14 -15.04
CA ALA A 123 7.83 -12.99 -15.12
C ALA A 123 6.41 -13.41 -14.72
N THR A 124 5.65 -12.48 -14.14
CA THR A 124 4.24 -12.66 -13.79
C THR A 124 3.39 -11.50 -14.32
N SER A 125 2.17 -11.82 -14.73
CA SER A 125 1.14 -10.86 -15.11
C SER A 125 -0.23 -11.48 -14.84
N ILE A 126 -0.89 -11.02 -13.79
CA ILE A 126 -2.24 -11.43 -13.38
C ILE A 126 -3.14 -10.22 -13.60
N PRO A 127 -4.16 -10.30 -14.48
CA PRO A 127 -5.07 -9.20 -14.71
C PRO A 127 -6.05 -9.01 -13.53
N PRO A 128 -6.57 -7.80 -13.31
CA PRO A 128 -7.62 -7.55 -12.31
C PRO A 128 -8.95 -8.17 -12.74
N HIS A 129 -9.73 -8.64 -11.76
CA HIS A 129 -11.05 -9.24 -11.94
C HIS A 129 -12.13 -8.49 -11.16
N ASN A 130 -13.39 -8.70 -11.53
CA ASN A 130 -14.50 -8.18 -10.76
C ASN A 130 -14.66 -8.95 -9.44
N ALA A 131 -14.61 -8.24 -8.31
CA ALA A 131 -14.90 -8.75 -6.98
C ALA A 131 -16.40 -8.89 -6.72
#